data_AF-A0A9D0HE84-F1
#
_entry.id   AF-A0A9D0HE84-F1
#
_cell.length_a   1.000
_cell.length_b   1.000
_cell.length_c   1.000
_cell.angle_alpha   90.00
_cell.angle_beta   90.00
_cell.angle_gamma   90.00
#
_symmetry.space_group_name_H-M   'P 1'
#
loop_
_entity.id
_entity.type
_entity.pdbx_description
1 polymer ?
#
loop_
_entity_poly.entity_id
_entity_poly.type
_entity_poly.pdbx_seq_one_letter_code
_entity_poly.pdbx_strand_id
1 'polypeptide(L)'
;MGPGPEPAAPWSPPGDEDGAAFAWGVQTGDALPTAVMVSVRTLETSVSLTLVKGVADGWEEVTSGEVFVPVDGVVQLELSELNADTTYAIAFFAADTTRRSRVARFRTALTTGASRLLRFGATSCLGNANDPWPCMSFSTAEKLDFFLLLGDTIYADANPNQFDYVEKFKTALSLSGLQDTCAGTSIVATWDDHEIDNN
;
A
#
# COMPACT_ATOMS: atom_id res chain seq x y z
N MET A 1 -2.54 -6.07 -24.93
CA MET A 1 -2.06 -7.02 -23.89
C MET A 1 -3.29 -7.33 -23.04
N GLY A 2 -3.64 -8.60 -22.85
CA GLY A 2 -4.77 -8.98 -21.98
C GLY A 2 -4.46 -8.74 -20.51
N PRO A 3 -5.44 -8.93 -19.60
CA PRO A 3 -5.19 -8.93 -18.15
C PRO A 3 -3.97 -9.78 -17.79
N GLY A 4 -3.08 -9.24 -16.96
CA GLY A 4 -2.01 -10.03 -16.35
C GLY A 4 -2.61 -11.08 -15.41
N PRO A 5 -2.15 -12.34 -15.45
CA PRO A 5 -2.65 -13.36 -14.52
C PRO A 5 -2.31 -12.96 -13.08
N GLU A 6 -3.20 -13.30 -12.15
CA GLU A 6 -2.88 -13.27 -10.73
C GLU A 6 -2.11 -14.55 -10.38
N PRO A 7 -0.84 -14.47 -9.96
CA PRO A 7 -0.10 -15.67 -9.56
C PRO A 7 -0.78 -16.37 -8.38
N ALA A 8 -0.71 -17.70 -8.35
CA ALA A 8 -1.34 -18.49 -7.27
C ALA A 8 -0.66 -18.23 -5.92
N ALA A 9 0.67 -18.18 -5.91
CA ALA A 9 1.49 -17.91 -4.74
C ALA A 9 1.90 -16.42 -4.68
N PRO A 10 1.87 -15.79 -3.49
CA PRO A 10 2.46 -14.47 -3.29
C PRO A 10 3.94 -14.47 -3.67
N TRP A 11 4.46 -13.31 -4.09
CA TRP A 11 5.88 -13.15 -4.31
C TRP A 11 6.64 -13.23 -2.99
N SER A 12 7.72 -14.00 -2.96
CA SER A 12 8.58 -14.19 -1.79
C SER A 12 10.01 -13.73 -2.12
N PRO A 13 10.33 -12.44 -1.96
CA PRO A 13 11.69 -11.95 -2.12
C PRO A 13 12.64 -12.51 -1.05
N PRO A 14 13.96 -12.45 -1.28
CA PRO A 14 14.95 -12.71 -0.24
C PRO A 14 14.87 -11.67 0.89
N GLY A 15 15.63 -11.90 1.97
CA GLY A 15 15.69 -11.00 3.12
C GLY A 15 14.52 -11.19 4.10
N ASP A 16 14.79 -10.80 5.34
CA ASP A 16 13.87 -10.88 6.46
C ASP A 16 13.01 -9.62 6.53
N GLU A 17 11.73 -9.81 6.84
CA GLU A 17 10.81 -8.69 7.06
C GLU A 17 11.16 -7.97 8.37
N ASP A 18 11.44 -6.67 8.28
CA ASP A 18 11.73 -5.80 9.42
C ASP A 18 10.61 -4.78 9.61
N GLY A 19 9.59 -5.17 10.36
CA GLY A 19 8.46 -4.29 10.69
C GLY A 19 8.83 -3.08 11.57
N ALA A 20 10.02 -3.07 12.21
CA ALA A 20 10.46 -1.91 13.00
C ALA A 20 11.10 -0.84 12.11
N ALA A 21 11.93 -1.26 11.15
CA ALA A 21 12.45 -0.36 10.13
C ALA A 21 11.29 0.16 9.25
N PHE A 22 10.42 -0.74 8.76
CA PHE A 22 9.36 -0.45 7.80
C PHE A 22 7.97 -0.38 8.44
N ALA A 23 7.84 0.46 9.49
CA ALA A 23 6.72 0.45 10.42
C ALA A 23 5.32 0.79 9.88
N TRP A 24 5.18 1.22 8.62
CA TRP A 24 3.87 1.43 7.98
C TRP A 24 3.59 0.43 6.85
N GLY A 25 4.49 -0.52 6.63
CA GLY A 25 4.49 -1.34 5.42
C GLY A 25 4.68 -0.50 4.16
N VAL A 26 4.49 -1.14 3.01
CA VAL A 26 4.41 -0.45 1.72
C VAL A 26 2.96 -0.11 1.45
N GLN A 27 2.71 1.13 1.09
CA GLN A 27 1.41 1.60 0.66
C GLN A 27 1.42 1.79 -0.85
N THR A 28 0.38 1.30 -1.50
CA THR A 28 0.12 1.60 -2.90
C THR A 28 -1.26 2.24 -3.01
N GLY A 29 -1.40 3.25 -3.87
CA GLY A 29 -2.65 3.98 -4.01
C GLY A 29 -2.81 4.59 -5.40
N ASP A 30 -4.03 5.01 -5.69
CA ASP A 30 -4.37 5.70 -6.95
C ASP A 30 -3.84 4.98 -8.20
N ALA A 31 -4.03 3.66 -8.24
CA ALA A 31 -3.55 2.83 -9.34
C ALA A 31 -4.26 3.21 -10.66
N LEU A 32 -3.49 3.78 -11.57
CA LEU A 32 -3.87 4.09 -12.94
C LEU A 32 -3.59 2.90 -13.86
N PRO A 33 -3.99 2.97 -15.15
CA PRO A 33 -3.68 1.88 -16.08
C PRO A 33 -2.18 1.70 -16.32
N THR A 34 -1.37 2.74 -16.15
CA THR A 34 0.07 2.70 -16.43
C THR A 34 0.92 3.26 -15.30
N ALA A 35 0.33 3.53 -14.14
CA ALA A 35 1.03 4.14 -13.02
C ALA A 35 0.39 3.78 -11.67
N VAL A 36 1.13 3.97 -10.57
CA VAL A 36 0.62 3.85 -9.21
C VAL A 36 1.44 4.75 -8.28
N MET A 37 0.79 5.32 -7.26
CA MET A 37 1.49 5.97 -6.16
C MET A 37 2.00 4.93 -5.18
N VAL A 38 3.26 5.05 -4.77
CA VAL A 38 3.90 4.18 -3.78
C VAL A 38 4.45 5.03 -2.64
N SER A 39 4.24 4.57 -1.42
CA SER A 39 4.86 5.14 -0.22
C SER A 39 5.39 4.04 0.70
N VAL A 40 6.51 4.31 1.36
CA VAL A 40 7.01 3.47 2.45
C VAL A 40 7.69 4.37 3.49
N ARG A 41 7.40 4.11 4.77
CA ARG A 41 8.15 4.71 5.88
C ARG A 41 9.28 3.78 6.27
N THR A 42 10.46 4.36 6.52
CA THR A 42 11.66 3.61 6.89
C THR A 42 12.53 4.36 7.91
N LEU A 43 13.32 3.62 8.68
CA LEU A 43 14.43 4.14 9.49
C LEU A 43 15.77 4.14 8.75
N GLU A 44 15.83 3.50 7.58
CA GLU A 44 17.05 3.42 6.77
C GLU A 44 17.40 4.78 6.17
N THR A 45 18.69 5.05 5.96
CA THR A 45 19.15 6.27 5.28
C THR A 45 18.95 6.23 3.78
N SER A 46 18.85 5.03 3.21
CA SER A 46 18.43 4.76 1.84
C SER A 46 17.81 3.37 1.75
N VAL A 47 16.95 3.19 0.76
CA VAL A 47 16.31 1.90 0.46
C VAL A 47 16.38 1.63 -1.03
N SER A 48 16.46 0.36 -1.41
CA SER A 48 16.27 -0.04 -2.81
C SER A 48 14.89 -0.64 -3.02
N LEU A 49 14.34 -0.49 -4.23
CA LEU A 49 13.04 -1.02 -4.62
C LEU A 49 13.22 -2.23 -5.55
N THR A 50 12.40 -3.25 -5.37
CA THR A 50 12.17 -4.29 -6.37
C THR A 50 10.68 -4.39 -6.68
N LEU A 51 10.35 -4.35 -7.95
CA LEU A 51 9.01 -4.51 -8.50
C LEU A 51 8.98 -5.74 -9.39
N VAL A 52 7.99 -6.59 -9.18
CA VAL A 52 7.70 -7.74 -10.03
C VAL A 52 6.28 -7.66 -10.57
N LYS A 53 6.05 -8.18 -11.78
CA LYS A 53 4.72 -8.35 -12.38
C LYS A 53 4.31 -9.82 -12.37
N GLY A 54 3.01 -10.07 -12.24
CA GLY A 54 2.44 -11.40 -12.37
C GLY A 54 2.49 -11.90 -13.81
N VAL A 55 2.96 -13.14 -13.98
CA VAL A 55 2.98 -13.89 -15.24
C VAL A 55 2.40 -15.29 -15.00
N ALA A 56 2.14 -16.05 -16.08
CA ALA A 56 1.45 -17.34 -15.98
C ALA A 56 2.15 -18.31 -15.01
N ASP A 57 3.49 -18.28 -15.00
CA ASP A 57 4.33 -19.19 -14.21
C ASP A 57 4.88 -18.55 -12.92
N GLY A 58 4.32 -17.41 -12.47
CA GLY A 58 4.73 -16.76 -11.22
C GLY A 58 4.97 -15.26 -11.36
N TRP A 59 6.18 -14.83 -11.03
CA TRP A 59 6.56 -13.42 -10.96
C TRP A 59 7.77 -13.14 -11.86
N GLU A 60 7.71 -12.08 -12.65
CA GLU A 60 8.79 -11.60 -13.50
C GLU A 60 9.28 -10.23 -12.99
N GLU A 61 10.59 -10.07 -12.82
CA GLU A 61 11.18 -8.79 -12.41
C GLU A 61 10.93 -7.70 -13.45
N VAL A 62 10.49 -6.53 -12.99
CA VAL A 62 10.24 -5.34 -13.81
C VAL A 62 11.36 -4.33 -13.61
N THR A 63 11.70 -4.07 -12.34
CA THR A 63 12.84 -3.24 -11.95
C THR A 63 13.36 -3.70 -10.59
N SER A 64 14.64 -3.50 -10.36
CA SER A 64 15.31 -3.86 -9.10
C SER A 64 16.54 -2.99 -8.88
N GLY A 65 16.80 -2.63 -7.63
CA GLY A 65 18.02 -1.96 -7.22
C GLY A 65 18.01 -0.43 -7.39
N GLU A 66 16.89 0.16 -7.80
CA GLU A 66 16.74 1.62 -7.80
C GLU A 66 16.74 2.13 -6.35
N VAL A 67 17.61 3.09 -6.04
CA VAL A 67 17.87 3.58 -4.67
C VAL A 67 17.14 4.90 -4.43
N PHE A 68 16.41 4.96 -3.33
CA PHE A 68 15.68 6.12 -2.87
C PHE A 68 16.19 6.58 -1.51
N VAL A 69 16.26 7.89 -1.31
CA VAL A 69 16.61 8.52 -0.03
C VAL A 69 15.31 9.03 0.60
N PRO A 70 14.93 8.57 1.80
CA PRO A 70 13.72 9.04 2.46
C PRO A 70 13.82 10.51 2.85
N VAL A 71 12.72 11.25 2.69
CA VAL A 71 12.54 12.60 3.22
C VAL A 71 11.65 12.48 4.45
N ASP A 72 12.13 12.96 5.60
CA ASP A 72 11.46 12.80 6.90
C ASP A 72 11.06 11.35 7.22
N GLY A 73 11.91 10.40 6.81
CA GLY A 73 11.71 8.97 7.02
C GLY A 73 10.72 8.31 6.06
N VAL A 74 10.27 9.00 5.01
CA VAL A 74 9.33 8.47 4.02
C VAL A 74 9.91 8.55 2.61
N VAL A 75 9.75 7.48 1.84
CA VAL A 75 9.90 7.49 0.39
C VAL A 75 8.51 7.53 -0.21
N GLN A 76 8.24 8.50 -1.08
CA GLN A 76 7.01 8.61 -1.85
C GLN A 76 7.35 8.87 -3.31
N LEU A 77 6.77 8.09 -4.22
CA LEU A 77 7.05 8.17 -5.65
C LEU A 77 5.87 7.67 -6.48
N GLU A 78 5.83 8.09 -7.75
CA GLU A 78 4.96 7.50 -8.75
C GLU A 78 5.76 6.49 -9.57
N LEU A 79 5.32 5.24 -9.61
CA LEU A 79 5.82 4.27 -10.58
C LEU A 79 5.00 4.44 -11.86
N SER A 80 5.66 4.51 -13.00
CA SER A 80 5.04 4.68 -14.32
C SER A 80 5.43 3.54 -15.27
N GLU A 81 5.02 3.63 -16.54
CA GLU A 81 5.29 2.62 -17.58
C GLU A 81 4.81 1.21 -17.23
N LEU A 82 3.78 1.11 -16.39
CA LEU A 82 3.16 -0.16 -16.02
C LEU A 82 2.20 -0.66 -17.10
N ASN A 83 1.98 -1.97 -17.11
CA ASN A 83 0.94 -2.58 -17.93
C ASN A 83 -0.41 -2.42 -17.24
N ALA A 84 -1.45 -2.09 -18.00
CA ALA A 84 -2.82 -2.05 -17.50
C ALA A 84 -3.32 -3.43 -17.09
N ASP A 85 -4.28 -3.45 -16.16
CA ASP A 85 -4.92 -4.65 -15.64
C ASP A 85 -3.94 -5.77 -15.26
N THR A 86 -2.84 -5.39 -14.64
CA THR A 86 -1.73 -6.30 -14.32
C THR A 86 -1.46 -6.27 -12.84
N THR A 87 -1.33 -7.45 -12.24
CA THR A 87 -0.96 -7.59 -10.84
C THR A 87 0.54 -7.37 -10.69
N TYR A 88 0.93 -6.59 -9.70
CA TYR A 88 2.31 -6.34 -9.31
C TYR A 88 2.51 -6.66 -7.84
N ALA A 89 3.76 -6.99 -7.48
CA ALA A 89 4.20 -7.03 -6.10
C ALA A 89 5.49 -6.22 -5.95
N ILE A 90 5.65 -5.59 -4.79
CA ILE A 90 6.72 -4.64 -4.50
C ILE A 90 7.25 -4.83 -3.08
N ALA A 91 8.55 -4.68 -2.92
CA ALA A 91 9.20 -4.59 -1.63
C ALA A 91 10.35 -3.58 -1.68
N PHE A 92 10.61 -2.95 -0.54
CA PHE A 92 11.79 -2.13 -0.32
C PHE A 92 12.79 -2.88 0.54
N PHE A 93 14.08 -2.66 0.29
CA PHE A 93 15.19 -3.33 0.96
C PHE A 93 16.10 -2.30 1.61
N ALA A 94 16.61 -2.63 2.79
CA ALA A 94 17.74 -1.89 3.37
C ALA A 94 18.98 -2.05 2.47
N ALA A 95 19.96 -1.17 2.64
CA ALA A 95 21.19 -1.18 1.85
C ALA A 95 21.97 -2.52 1.94
N ASP A 96 21.82 -3.24 3.06
CA ASP A 96 22.41 -4.56 3.28
C ASP A 96 21.68 -5.70 2.55
N THR A 97 20.47 -5.46 2.02
CA THR A 97 19.55 -6.41 1.38
C THR A 97 19.11 -7.60 2.24
N THR A 98 19.57 -7.68 3.49
CA THR A 98 19.18 -8.71 4.46
C THR A 98 17.85 -8.38 5.12
N ARG A 99 17.48 -7.09 5.20
CA ARG A 99 16.22 -6.61 5.77
C ARG A 99 15.37 -5.97 4.70
N ARG A 100 14.05 -6.20 4.75
CA ARG A 100 13.09 -5.66 3.80
C ARG A 100 11.79 -5.22 4.46
N SER A 101 11.03 -4.41 3.73
CA SER A 101 9.63 -4.15 4.04
C SER A 101 8.81 -5.43 3.88
N ARG A 102 7.59 -5.40 4.44
CA ARG A 102 6.53 -6.30 4.01
C ARG A 102 6.28 -6.12 2.51
N VAL A 103 5.97 -7.22 1.82
CA VAL A 103 5.57 -7.18 0.40
C VAL A 103 4.18 -6.56 0.30
N ALA A 104 4.02 -5.59 -0.60
CA ALA A 104 2.70 -5.12 -1.02
C ALA A 104 2.37 -5.63 -2.41
N ARG A 105 1.09 -5.89 -2.65
CA ARG A 105 0.53 -6.34 -3.92
C ARG A 105 -0.57 -5.38 -4.36
N PHE A 106 -0.57 -5.02 -5.64
CA PHE A 106 -1.59 -4.16 -6.23
C PHE A 106 -1.91 -4.60 -7.65
N ARG A 107 -2.99 -4.04 -8.22
CA ARG A 107 -3.32 -4.20 -9.62
C ARG A 107 -3.55 -2.83 -10.26
N THR A 108 -2.96 -2.62 -11.43
CA THR A 108 -3.20 -1.41 -12.24
C THR A 108 -4.61 -1.39 -12.80
N ALA A 109 -5.16 -0.20 -13.03
CA ALA A 109 -6.51 -0.05 -13.56
C ALA A 109 -6.64 -0.58 -15.00
N LEU A 110 -7.88 -0.75 -15.43
CA LEU A 110 -8.23 -1.09 -16.81
C LEU A 110 -7.92 0.08 -17.75
N THR A 111 -7.51 -0.20 -18.98
CA THR A 111 -7.49 0.82 -20.03
C THR A 111 -8.91 1.32 -20.34
N THR A 112 -9.02 2.55 -20.83
CA THR A 112 -10.30 3.11 -21.28
C THR A 112 -11.00 2.19 -22.27
N GLY A 113 -12.27 1.87 -21.99
CA GLY A 113 -13.10 0.99 -22.82
C GLY A 113 -12.92 -0.51 -22.55
N ALA A 114 -11.98 -0.92 -21.69
CA ALA A 114 -11.90 -2.30 -21.22
C ALA A 114 -12.87 -2.55 -20.05
N SER A 115 -13.30 -3.80 -19.89
CA SER A 115 -14.21 -4.21 -18.83
C SER A 115 -13.91 -5.62 -18.35
N ARG A 116 -14.02 -5.85 -17.05
CA ARG A 116 -14.08 -7.17 -16.43
C ARG A 116 -14.84 -7.08 -15.11
N LEU A 117 -15.11 -8.23 -14.49
CA LEU A 117 -15.56 -8.24 -13.10
C LEU A 117 -14.44 -7.68 -12.20
N LEU A 118 -14.80 -6.68 -11.40
CA LEU A 118 -13.94 -6.10 -10.39
C LEU A 118 -14.36 -6.61 -9.01
N ARG A 119 -13.38 -6.75 -8.11
CA ARG A 119 -13.60 -7.03 -6.70
C ARG A 119 -12.91 -5.96 -5.88
N PHE A 120 -13.64 -5.25 -5.03
CA PHE A 120 -13.08 -4.23 -4.17
C PHE A 120 -13.67 -4.31 -2.77
N GLY A 121 -12.93 -3.80 -1.79
CA GLY A 121 -13.38 -3.60 -0.42
C GLY A 121 -13.64 -2.13 -0.16
N ALA A 122 -14.42 -1.84 0.89
CA ALA A 122 -14.66 -0.47 1.31
C ALA A 122 -14.89 -0.42 2.83
N THR A 123 -14.44 0.65 3.46
CA THR A 123 -14.75 0.97 4.86
C THR A 123 -14.71 2.48 5.09
N SER A 124 -15.27 2.92 6.21
CA SER A 124 -15.09 4.24 6.81
C SER A 124 -15.05 4.06 8.33
N CYS A 125 -14.95 5.16 9.07
CA CYS A 125 -15.22 5.22 10.51
C CYS A 125 -14.36 4.25 11.32
N LEU A 126 -13.05 4.27 11.08
CA LEU A 126 -12.11 3.32 11.67
C LEU A 126 -11.79 3.66 13.12
N GLY A 127 -11.65 4.95 13.46
CA GLY A 127 -11.55 5.45 14.84
C GLY A 127 -10.57 4.68 15.72
N ASN A 128 -10.70 4.80 17.04
CA ASN A 128 -9.86 4.07 18.01
C ASN A 128 -10.60 2.90 18.68
N ALA A 129 -11.93 2.81 18.50
CA ALA A 129 -12.77 1.87 19.25
C ALA A 129 -12.51 0.40 18.90
N ASN A 130 -11.95 0.13 17.72
CA ASN A 130 -11.69 -1.23 17.23
C ASN A 130 -10.21 -1.43 16.83
N ASP A 131 -9.29 -0.63 17.35
CA ASP A 131 -7.86 -0.81 17.12
C ASP A 131 -7.43 -2.24 17.52
N PRO A 132 -6.57 -2.92 16.73
CA PRO A 132 -5.83 -2.43 15.55
C PRO A 132 -6.54 -2.67 14.21
N TRP A 133 -7.87 -2.55 14.17
CA TRP A 133 -8.76 -2.76 13.02
C TRP A 133 -8.70 -4.16 12.39
N PRO A 134 -8.89 -5.24 13.19
CA PRO A 134 -8.76 -6.62 12.69
C PRO A 134 -9.74 -6.98 11.58
N CYS A 135 -10.84 -6.23 11.42
CA CYS A 135 -11.77 -6.41 10.31
C CYS A 135 -11.12 -6.12 8.93
N MET A 136 -10.13 -5.23 8.89
CA MET A 136 -9.43 -4.88 7.66
C MET A 136 -8.54 -6.03 7.17
N SER A 137 -7.96 -6.82 8.08
CA SER A 137 -7.08 -7.95 7.76
C SER A 137 -7.76 -9.04 6.91
N PHE A 138 -9.09 -9.14 6.92
CA PHE A 138 -9.81 -10.09 6.06
C PHE A 138 -9.72 -9.72 4.57
N SER A 139 -9.44 -8.45 4.24
CA SER A 139 -9.32 -7.98 2.86
C SER A 139 -8.16 -8.64 2.08
N THR A 140 -7.08 -9.02 2.76
CA THR A 140 -5.88 -9.59 2.13
C THR A 140 -6.18 -10.94 1.46
N ALA A 141 -7.09 -11.74 2.02
CA ALA A 141 -7.46 -13.05 1.48
C ALA A 141 -8.31 -12.96 0.20
N GLU A 142 -8.97 -11.81 -0.02
CA GLU A 142 -9.97 -11.64 -1.08
C GLU A 142 -9.38 -11.28 -2.44
N LYS A 143 -8.06 -11.01 -2.53
CA LYS A 143 -7.36 -10.61 -3.77
C LYS A 143 -8.03 -9.42 -4.48
N LEU A 144 -8.40 -8.40 -3.69
CA LEU A 144 -9.12 -7.20 -4.17
C LEU A 144 -8.33 -6.45 -5.24
N ASP A 145 -8.99 -5.93 -6.26
CA ASP A 145 -8.40 -5.05 -7.26
C ASP A 145 -7.97 -3.70 -6.68
N PHE A 146 -8.76 -3.17 -5.74
CA PHE A 146 -8.47 -1.98 -4.93
C PHE A 146 -9.33 -1.99 -3.66
N PHE A 147 -9.05 -1.07 -2.73
CA PHE A 147 -9.83 -0.85 -1.50
C PHE A 147 -10.18 0.63 -1.35
N LEU A 148 -11.40 0.93 -0.91
CA LEU A 148 -11.89 2.28 -0.68
C LEU A 148 -11.82 2.64 0.81
N LEU A 149 -11.09 3.69 1.16
CA LEU A 149 -11.18 4.35 2.48
C LEU A 149 -12.07 5.59 2.32
N LEU A 150 -13.25 5.56 2.94
CA LEU A 150 -14.32 6.53 2.71
C LEU A 150 -14.47 7.56 3.83
N GLY A 151 -13.36 7.98 4.44
CA GLY A 151 -13.34 8.98 5.52
C GLY A 151 -13.42 8.41 6.94
N ASP A 152 -13.28 9.30 7.91
CA ASP A 152 -13.28 9.01 9.34
C ASP A 152 -12.22 7.96 9.73
N THR A 153 -11.03 8.10 9.17
CA THR A 153 -9.90 7.21 9.45
C THR A 153 -9.29 7.50 10.81
N ILE A 154 -9.12 8.79 11.18
CA ILE A 154 -8.29 9.17 12.34
C ILE A 154 -9.00 9.88 13.48
N TYR A 155 -10.21 10.41 13.28
CA TYR A 155 -10.98 11.15 14.30
C TYR A 155 -10.17 12.24 15.00
N ALA A 156 -9.83 13.31 14.27
CA ALA A 156 -8.97 14.41 14.68
C ALA A 156 -9.70 15.57 15.40
N ASP A 157 -11.01 15.45 15.61
CA ASP A 157 -11.95 16.52 16.00
C ASP A 157 -11.53 17.41 17.17
N ALA A 158 -10.79 16.86 18.12
CA ALA A 158 -10.56 17.51 19.40
C ALA A 158 -9.23 18.28 19.52
N ASN A 159 -8.40 18.37 18.47
CA ASN A 159 -7.07 18.96 18.60
C ASN A 159 -6.56 19.67 17.33
N PRO A 160 -6.73 21.00 17.20
CA PRO A 160 -6.25 21.76 16.03
C PRO A 160 -4.72 21.94 15.99
N ASN A 161 -3.97 21.31 16.90
CA ASN A 161 -2.52 21.34 16.85
C ASN A 161 -2.06 20.36 15.76
N GLN A 162 -1.43 20.89 14.70
CA GLN A 162 -0.85 20.11 13.59
C GLN A 162 0.01 18.92 14.05
N PHE A 163 0.68 19.04 15.20
CA PHE A 163 1.47 17.95 15.78
C PHE A 163 0.60 16.73 16.14
N ASP A 164 -0.59 16.94 16.72
CA ASP A 164 -1.50 15.83 17.07
C ASP A 164 -2.13 15.18 15.83
N TYR A 165 -2.42 15.99 14.80
CA TYR A 165 -2.93 15.50 13.51
C TYR A 165 -1.95 14.54 12.81
N VAL A 166 -0.67 14.93 12.73
CA VAL A 166 0.37 14.09 12.11
C VAL A 166 0.56 12.81 12.91
N GLU A 167 0.64 12.88 14.24
CA GLU A 167 0.81 11.67 15.07
C GLU A 167 -0.38 10.72 14.96
N LYS A 168 -1.62 11.21 14.85
CA LYS A 168 -2.80 10.38 14.58
C LYS A 168 -2.67 9.59 13.27
N PHE A 169 -2.22 10.22 12.19
CA PHE A 169 -1.92 9.50 10.95
C PHE A 169 -0.80 8.48 11.13
N LYS A 170 0.30 8.83 11.81
CA LYS A 170 1.39 7.89 12.08
C LYS A 170 0.91 6.67 12.87
N THR A 171 0.02 6.86 13.85
CA THR A 171 -0.63 5.78 14.59
C THR A 171 -1.47 4.92 13.66
N ALA A 172 -2.42 5.50 12.91
CA ALA A 172 -3.29 4.78 11.98
C ALA A 172 -2.50 3.94 10.96
N LEU A 173 -1.46 4.54 10.35
CA LEU A 173 -0.57 3.89 9.39
C LEU A 173 0.25 2.74 10.00
N SER A 174 0.43 2.72 11.32
CA SER A 174 1.10 1.65 12.05
C SER A 174 0.19 0.50 12.50
N LEU A 175 -1.14 0.65 12.36
CA LEU A 175 -2.09 -0.38 12.79
C LEU A 175 -2.08 -1.57 11.82
N SER A 176 -2.07 -2.78 12.39
CA SER A 176 -1.94 -4.02 11.61
C SER A 176 -3.05 -4.20 10.59
N GLY A 177 -4.30 -3.79 10.90
CA GLY A 177 -5.41 -3.87 9.97
C GLY A 177 -5.18 -3.08 8.68
N LEU A 178 -4.72 -1.82 8.80
CA LEU A 178 -4.42 -0.99 7.64
C LEU A 178 -3.19 -1.53 6.88
N GLN A 179 -2.15 -1.97 7.59
CA GLN A 179 -0.98 -2.59 6.96
C GLN A 179 -1.31 -3.87 6.19
N ASP A 180 -2.21 -4.70 6.72
CA ASP A 180 -2.68 -5.92 6.07
C ASP A 180 -3.44 -5.61 4.77
N THR A 181 -4.29 -4.58 4.79
CA THR A 181 -4.99 -4.11 3.59
C THR A 181 -4.01 -3.54 2.56
N CYS A 182 -3.10 -2.64 2.96
CA CYS A 182 -2.09 -2.06 2.07
C CYS A 182 -1.14 -3.12 1.48
N ALA A 183 -0.86 -4.19 2.22
CA ALA A 183 -0.08 -5.31 1.71
C ALA A 183 -0.85 -6.13 0.65
N GLY A 184 -2.18 -6.17 0.72
CA GLY A 184 -3.03 -6.99 -0.15
C GLY A 184 -3.56 -6.29 -1.41
N THR A 185 -3.66 -4.97 -1.39
CA THR A 185 -4.25 -4.20 -2.50
C THR A 185 -3.88 -2.71 -2.43
N SER A 186 -4.19 -1.97 -3.49
CA SER A 186 -4.05 -0.51 -3.52
C SER A 186 -5.24 0.19 -2.86
N ILE A 187 -4.99 1.36 -2.27
CA ILE A 187 -6.00 2.19 -1.62
C ILE A 187 -6.41 3.34 -2.53
N VAL A 188 -7.71 3.61 -2.60
CA VAL A 188 -8.27 4.89 -3.03
C VAL A 188 -8.93 5.51 -1.81
N ALA A 189 -8.40 6.63 -1.34
CA ALA A 189 -8.84 7.25 -0.09
C ALA A 189 -9.55 8.58 -0.34
N THR A 190 -10.54 8.85 0.49
CA THR A 190 -11.10 10.18 0.69
C THR A 190 -11.28 10.43 2.19
N TRP A 191 -11.39 11.71 2.53
CA TRP A 191 -11.70 12.22 3.87
C TRP A 191 -13.21 12.40 4.08
N ASP A 192 -13.61 12.49 5.35
CA ASP A 192 -14.88 13.01 5.84
C ASP A 192 -14.62 13.98 7.02
N ASP A 193 -15.64 14.39 7.76
CA ASP A 193 -15.56 15.45 8.77
C ASP A 193 -14.58 15.13 9.90
N HIS A 194 -14.51 13.88 10.35
CA HIS A 194 -13.61 13.46 11.43
C HIS A 194 -12.12 13.44 11.06
N GLU A 195 -11.73 13.75 9.82
CA GLU A 195 -10.34 14.12 9.54
C GLU A 195 -10.00 15.51 10.06
N ILE A 196 -10.96 16.43 10.21
CA ILE A 196 -10.71 17.83 10.54
C ILE A 196 -11.41 18.24 11.84
N ASP A 197 -12.73 18.21 11.83
CA ASP A 197 -13.59 18.61 12.94
C ASP A 197 -14.99 18.04 12.73
N ASN A 198 -15.60 17.53 13.79
CA ASN A 198 -16.92 16.93 13.72
C ASN A 198 -18.00 18.00 13.49
N ASN A 199 -19.03 17.67 12.71
CA ASN A 199 -20.16 18.58 12.42
C ASN A 199 -21.12 18.83 13.62
#